data_AF-A0A941PP82-F1
#
_entry.id   AF-A0A941PP82-F1
#
_cell.length_a   1.000
_cell.length_b   1.000
_cell.length_c   1.000
_cell.angle_alpha   90.00
_cell.angle_beta   90.00
_cell.angle_gamma   90.00
#
_symmetry.space_group_name_H-M   'P 1'
#
loop_
_entity.id
_entity.type
_entity.pdbx_description
1 polymer ?
#
loop_
_entity_poly.entity_id
_entity_poly.type
_entity_poly.pdbx_seq_one_letter_code
_entity_poly.pdbx_strand_id
1 'polypeptide(L)'
;MSVHRRTLMTQLSLSALLIALRPREAFASDVQYTYDALGRLTGVTYPSGASVAYTYDAAGNRTQLTANGAPVGSFSASPGAINQGGSSTLSWSSTGATSASIDNGVGAVTPTSGGSTSVSPTTTTTYTLTLTGSAGTTTKQATVSVTPQATGTLTASPSAINQGASTTLTWSSAGATAASIDNGVGAVTPITGGSVTVSPNATTTYTLTLTWAGGAVTKQVTVTVTPQPTGAFSASQTTIAQGASTTLSWTSANAASASIDNGVGAVTPVAGGSVSVSPAATTTYTLTLTGPAGTITKQATITVNPPFNQTIQVTGAGPVNLRSLANTAGFNGAQNATITFQVGSAVTITGAAGNSSTAGGRAVDTGTWPSSSFAIALTLQVSGKIYGGGGGGGGGGGYSGPSLGTPGGDAIYAQENLTVVVNSGGQVKGGGGGGGGGDAWYNIITDGEGMQTTTYYNGGGGG
;
A
#
# COMPACT_ATOMS: atom_id res chain seq x y z
N MET A 1 -67.65 -42.16 -37.09
CA MET A 1 -68.20 -40.88 -37.61
C MET A 1 -67.16 -39.79 -37.42
N SER A 2 -66.59 -39.30 -38.53
CA SER A 2 -66.61 -37.88 -38.96
C SER A 2 -65.69 -36.97 -38.12
N VAL A 3 -64.45 -36.68 -38.55
CA VAL A 3 -64.03 -35.68 -39.56
C VAL A 3 -64.28 -34.23 -39.09
N HIS A 4 -63.21 -33.42 -39.04
CA HIS A 4 -63.06 -32.00 -39.50
C HIS A 4 -61.75 -31.43 -38.90
N ARG A 5 -60.57 -31.46 -39.56
CA ARG A 5 -60.02 -30.54 -40.60
C ARG A 5 -60.10 -29.04 -40.30
N ARG A 6 -58.93 -28.38 -40.20
CA ARG A 6 -58.49 -27.06 -40.75
C ARG A 6 -57.00 -26.88 -40.34
N THR A 7 -55.94 -27.01 -41.17
CA THR A 7 -55.55 -26.44 -42.49
C THR A 7 -54.97 -25.02 -42.42
N LEU A 8 -53.64 -24.90 -42.56
CA LEU A 8 -52.87 -23.90 -43.33
C LEU A 8 -51.43 -24.46 -43.52
N MET A 9 -51.06 -25.08 -44.65
CA MET A 9 -50.49 -24.51 -45.91
C MET A 9 -48.99 -24.13 -45.80
N THR A 10 -48.06 -24.99 -46.29
CA THR A 10 -47.38 -25.03 -47.64
C THR A 10 -46.22 -24.02 -47.78
N GLN A 11 -44.99 -24.39 -48.15
CA GLN A 11 -44.56 -25.08 -49.39
C GLN A 11 -43.31 -25.99 -49.19
N LEU A 12 -43.33 -27.25 -49.69
CA LEU A 12 -42.64 -27.83 -50.89
C LEU A 12 -41.09 -27.76 -50.84
N SER A 13 -40.32 -28.83 -51.04
CA SER A 13 -40.45 -30.02 -51.93
C SER A 13 -39.72 -31.21 -51.27
N LEU A 14 -40.33 -32.37 -50.97
CA LEU A 14 -40.77 -33.46 -51.85
C LEU A 14 -39.68 -34.01 -52.80
N SER A 15 -39.17 -35.22 -52.53
CA SER A 15 -39.26 -36.37 -53.46
C SER A 15 -38.73 -37.68 -52.88
N ALA A 16 -39.68 -38.60 -52.69
CA ALA A 16 -39.63 -40.05 -52.92
C ALA A 16 -38.62 -40.94 -52.16
N LEU A 17 -39.09 -41.46 -51.02
CA LEU A 17 -38.78 -42.82 -50.56
C LEU A 17 -39.54 -43.82 -51.44
N LEU A 18 -38.91 -44.33 -52.49
CA LEU A 18 -39.37 -45.49 -53.23
C LEU A 18 -38.41 -46.64 -52.93
N ILE A 19 -38.92 -47.69 -52.25
CA ILE A 19 -38.23 -48.97 -52.09
C ILE A 19 -38.11 -49.57 -53.49
N ALA A 20 -37.00 -49.28 -54.16
CA ALA A 20 -36.57 -50.00 -55.34
C ALA A 20 -35.92 -51.30 -54.86
N LEU A 21 -36.48 -52.43 -55.31
CA LEU A 21 -35.78 -53.72 -55.35
C LEU A 21 -34.34 -53.45 -55.76
N ARG A 22 -33.36 -53.87 -54.96
CA ARG A 22 -31.99 -53.93 -55.45
C ARG A 22 -32.02 -54.84 -56.68
N PRO A 23 -31.65 -54.37 -57.89
CA PRO A 23 -30.98 -55.32 -58.76
C PRO A 23 -29.76 -55.74 -57.95
N ARG A 24 -29.66 -57.04 -57.66
CA ARG A 24 -28.35 -57.66 -57.66
C ARG A 24 -27.77 -57.24 -59.01
N GLU A 25 -26.84 -56.29 -59.02
CA GLU A 25 -26.03 -56.14 -60.22
C GLU A 25 -25.30 -57.47 -60.33
N ALA A 26 -25.77 -58.27 -61.28
CA ALA A 26 -25.00 -59.39 -61.74
C ALA A 26 -23.68 -58.77 -62.21
N PHE A 27 -22.60 -59.04 -61.50
CA PHE A 27 -21.27 -58.98 -62.09
C PHE A 27 -21.25 -60.03 -63.21
N ALA A 28 -21.81 -59.69 -64.37
CA ALA A 28 -21.46 -60.34 -65.63
C ALA A 28 -20.06 -59.83 -65.97
N SER A 29 -19.08 -60.40 -65.29
CA SER A 29 -17.68 -60.04 -65.39
C SER A 29 -17.04 -60.73 -66.59
N ASP A 30 -17.44 -60.39 -67.80
CA ASP A 30 -16.74 -60.89 -68.99
C ASP A 30 -15.52 -60.03 -69.26
N VAL A 31 -14.35 -60.59 -68.94
CA VAL A 31 -13.07 -60.08 -69.42
C VAL A 31 -13.08 -60.16 -70.94
N GLN A 32 -12.95 -59.01 -71.62
CA GLN A 32 -12.94 -58.94 -73.08
C GLN A 32 -11.51 -59.11 -73.59
N TYR A 33 -11.31 -60.00 -74.57
CA TYR A 33 -10.02 -60.23 -75.22
C TYR A 33 -10.08 -59.78 -76.68
N THR A 34 -9.07 -59.03 -77.14
CA THR A 34 -8.92 -58.65 -78.54
C THR A 34 -7.66 -59.27 -79.12
N TYR A 35 -7.72 -59.64 -80.40
CA TYR A 35 -6.63 -60.32 -81.11
C TYR A 35 -6.29 -59.58 -82.42
N ASP A 36 -5.06 -59.72 -82.90
CA ASP A 36 -4.69 -59.28 -84.25
C ASP A 36 -5.09 -60.30 -85.33
N ALA A 37 -4.84 -59.97 -86.61
CA ALA A 37 -5.13 -60.83 -87.75
C ALA A 37 -4.36 -62.16 -87.75
N LEU A 38 -3.32 -62.29 -86.92
CA LEU A 38 -2.53 -63.51 -86.72
C LEU A 38 -2.99 -64.31 -85.48
N GLY A 39 -4.08 -63.89 -84.82
CA GLY A 39 -4.65 -64.54 -83.64
C GLY A 39 -3.88 -64.29 -82.34
N ARG A 40 -2.95 -63.32 -82.30
CA ARG A 40 -2.18 -62.98 -81.09
C ARG A 40 -2.94 -61.99 -80.23
N LEU A 41 -2.88 -62.13 -78.91
CA LEU A 41 -3.63 -61.31 -77.96
C LEU A 41 -3.14 -59.86 -77.95
N THR A 42 -3.94 -58.92 -78.46
CA THR A 42 -3.60 -57.49 -78.50
C THR A 42 -4.20 -56.67 -77.37
N GLY A 43 -5.19 -57.20 -76.66
CA GLY A 43 -5.87 -56.47 -75.60
C GLY A 43 -6.66 -57.35 -74.64
N VAL A 44 -6.65 -56.99 -73.36
CA VAL A 44 -7.50 -57.56 -72.31
C VAL A 44 -8.22 -56.41 -71.63
N THR A 45 -9.54 -56.39 -71.57
CA THR A 45 -10.31 -55.38 -70.83
C THR A 45 -11.09 -56.07 -69.72
N TYR A 46 -10.80 -55.68 -68.49
CA TYR A 46 -11.47 -56.18 -67.30
C TYR A 46 -12.79 -55.42 -67.07
N PRO A 47 -13.76 -56.01 -66.38
CA PRO A 47 -15.02 -55.36 -66.01
C PRO A 47 -14.86 -54.08 -65.18
N SER A 48 -13.70 -53.89 -64.54
CA SER A 48 -13.32 -52.65 -63.83
C SER A 48 -12.99 -51.47 -64.76
N GLY A 49 -13.02 -51.68 -66.09
CA GLY A 49 -12.57 -50.71 -67.08
C GLY A 49 -11.04 -50.65 -67.24
N ALA A 50 -10.28 -51.35 -66.40
CA ALA A 50 -8.86 -51.54 -66.61
C ALA A 50 -8.62 -52.40 -67.85
N SER A 51 -7.64 -52.05 -68.68
CA SER A 51 -7.25 -52.83 -69.84
C SER A 51 -5.73 -52.96 -69.96
N VAL A 52 -5.27 -54.00 -70.64
CA VAL A 52 -3.87 -54.22 -70.95
C VAL A 52 -3.78 -54.42 -72.46
N ALA A 53 -3.05 -53.56 -73.15
CA ALA A 53 -2.79 -53.67 -74.58
C ALA A 53 -1.37 -54.21 -74.82
N TYR A 54 -1.23 -55.04 -75.85
CA TYR A 54 0.04 -55.63 -76.27
C TYR A 54 0.34 -55.29 -77.72
N THR A 55 1.59 -54.95 -78.00
CA THR A 55 2.09 -54.86 -79.37
C THR A 55 3.21 -55.87 -79.59
N TYR A 56 3.36 -56.30 -80.85
CA TYR A 56 4.27 -57.35 -81.26
C TYR A 56 5.12 -56.87 -82.44
N ASP A 57 6.36 -57.32 -82.53
CA ASP A 57 7.17 -57.18 -83.75
C ASP A 57 6.70 -58.15 -84.86
N ALA A 58 7.32 -58.02 -86.03
CA ALA A 58 7.08 -58.91 -87.17
C ALA A 58 7.50 -60.37 -86.92
N ALA A 59 8.36 -60.62 -85.92
CA ALA A 59 8.82 -61.95 -85.54
C ALA A 59 7.92 -62.61 -84.46
N GLY A 60 6.93 -61.90 -83.92
CA GLY A 60 6.03 -62.43 -82.88
C GLY A 60 6.43 -62.12 -81.45
N ASN A 61 7.53 -61.41 -81.22
CA ASN A 61 7.93 -61.03 -79.87
C ASN A 61 7.12 -59.83 -79.39
N ARG A 62 6.70 -59.87 -78.13
CA ARG A 62 5.99 -58.75 -77.50
C ARG A 62 6.94 -57.57 -77.31
N THR A 63 6.65 -56.45 -77.96
CA THR A 63 7.49 -55.24 -77.93
C THR A 63 7.01 -54.20 -76.93
N GLN A 64 5.70 -54.16 -76.64
CA GLN A 64 5.14 -53.24 -75.64
C GLN A 64 3.99 -53.88 -74.87
N LEU A 65 3.85 -53.48 -73.60
CA LEU A 65 2.70 -53.73 -72.76
C LEU A 65 2.24 -52.38 -72.20
N THR A 66 0.99 -52.02 -72.46
CA THR A 66 0.38 -50.78 -71.95
C THR A 66 -0.80 -51.14 -71.06
N ALA A 67 -0.69 -50.88 -69.76
CA ALA A 67 -1.80 -51.05 -68.82
C ALA A 67 -2.56 -49.72 -68.65
N ASN A 68 -3.85 -49.73 -68.92
CA ASN A 68 -4.81 -48.66 -68.69
C ASN A 68 -5.71 -49.04 -67.52
N GLY A 69 -6.07 -48.09 -66.67
CA GLY A 69 -6.90 -48.36 -65.51
C GLY A 69 -7.26 -47.08 -64.77
N ALA A 70 -8.30 -47.16 -63.92
CA ALA A 70 -8.56 -46.10 -62.97
C ALA A 70 -7.33 -45.97 -62.05
N PRO A 71 -6.87 -44.75 -61.76
CA PRO A 71 -5.68 -44.57 -60.96
C PRO A 71 -5.91 -45.05 -59.52
N VAL A 72 -4.88 -45.60 -58.91
CA VAL A 72 -4.87 -45.98 -57.49
C VAL A 72 -3.86 -45.15 -56.74
N GLY A 73 -4.13 -44.83 -55.48
CA GLY A 73 -3.27 -43.95 -54.72
C GLY A 73 -3.63 -43.86 -53.25
N SER A 74 -2.76 -43.21 -52.49
CA SER A 74 -2.97 -42.83 -51.09
C SER A 74 -3.00 -41.31 -50.95
N PHE A 75 -3.70 -40.83 -49.93
CA PHE A 75 -3.71 -39.43 -49.55
C PHE A 75 -3.79 -39.31 -48.03
N SER A 76 -2.89 -38.54 -47.44
CA SER A 76 -2.83 -38.35 -45.99
C SER A 76 -2.42 -36.93 -45.65
N ALA A 77 -2.79 -36.50 -44.44
CA ALA A 77 -2.36 -35.26 -43.84
C ALA A 77 -1.51 -35.55 -42.59
N SER A 78 -0.33 -34.95 -42.51
CA SER A 78 0.56 -35.11 -41.35
C SER A 78 1.18 -33.77 -40.96
N PRO A 79 0.90 -33.25 -39.74
CA PRO A 79 -0.04 -33.79 -38.76
C PRO A 79 -1.52 -33.65 -39.19
N GLY A 80 -2.38 -34.58 -38.78
CA GLY A 80 -3.84 -34.53 -39.07
C GLY A 80 -4.62 -33.53 -38.20
N ALA A 81 -3.99 -32.99 -37.16
CA ALA A 81 -4.55 -31.93 -36.32
C ALA A 81 -3.50 -30.84 -36.12
N ILE A 82 -3.91 -29.58 -36.26
CA ILE A 82 -3.06 -28.40 -36.10
C ILE A 82 -3.76 -27.38 -35.21
N ASN A 83 -2.97 -26.52 -34.58
CA ASN A 83 -3.48 -25.29 -33.97
C ASN A 83 -3.62 -24.21 -35.05
N GLN A 84 -4.54 -23.27 -34.88
CA GLN A 84 -4.69 -22.14 -35.80
C GLN A 84 -3.35 -21.42 -36.01
N GLY A 85 -2.97 -21.19 -37.28
CA GLY A 85 -1.67 -20.63 -37.67
C GLY A 85 -0.57 -21.68 -37.91
N GLY A 86 -0.82 -22.95 -37.56
CA GLY A 86 0.05 -24.07 -37.91
C GLY A 86 -0.10 -24.51 -39.37
N SER A 87 0.72 -25.49 -39.77
CA SER A 87 0.69 -26.09 -41.10
C SER A 87 0.60 -27.61 -41.02
N SER A 88 -0.07 -28.22 -42.00
CA SER A 88 -0.10 -29.66 -42.23
C SER A 88 0.47 -29.98 -43.60
N THR A 89 1.18 -31.10 -43.72
CA THR A 89 1.66 -31.59 -45.01
C THR A 89 0.69 -32.61 -45.57
N LEU A 90 0.11 -32.30 -46.73
CA LEU A 90 -0.67 -33.24 -47.52
C LEU A 90 0.28 -34.05 -48.39
N SER A 91 0.24 -35.38 -48.28
CA SER A 91 1.07 -36.30 -49.05
C SER A 91 0.20 -37.22 -49.89
N TRP A 92 0.57 -37.40 -51.15
CA TRP A 92 -0.10 -38.32 -52.06
C TRP A 92 0.87 -39.28 -52.72
N SER A 93 0.34 -40.44 -53.09
CA SER A 93 0.97 -41.35 -54.04
C SER A 93 -0.04 -41.74 -55.10
N SER A 94 0.40 -42.01 -56.32
CA SER A 94 -0.47 -42.46 -57.39
C SER A 94 0.23 -43.40 -58.35
N THR A 95 -0.50 -44.41 -58.80
CA THR A 95 -0.12 -45.31 -59.89
C THR A 95 -1.22 -45.28 -60.95
N GLY A 96 -0.84 -45.06 -62.21
CA GLY A 96 -1.78 -45.01 -63.34
C GLY A 96 -2.52 -43.68 -63.54
N ALA A 97 -2.22 -42.63 -62.75
CA ALA A 97 -2.77 -41.30 -62.99
C ALA A 97 -1.95 -40.52 -64.02
N THR A 98 -2.64 -39.90 -64.96
CA THR A 98 -2.11 -38.91 -65.91
C THR A 98 -2.13 -37.49 -65.31
N SER A 99 -3.04 -37.20 -64.39
CA SER A 99 -3.06 -35.94 -63.63
C SER A 99 -3.56 -36.13 -62.20
N ALA A 100 -3.14 -35.22 -61.31
CA ALA A 100 -3.57 -35.16 -59.92
C ALA A 100 -3.88 -33.71 -59.54
N SER A 101 -4.96 -33.48 -58.79
CA SER A 101 -5.31 -32.17 -58.24
C SER A 101 -5.92 -32.28 -56.85
N ILE A 102 -5.67 -31.29 -56.01
CA ILE A 102 -6.24 -31.18 -54.67
C ILE A 102 -7.14 -29.94 -54.64
N ASP A 103 -8.32 -30.06 -54.03
CA ASP A 103 -9.27 -28.95 -53.85
C ASP A 103 -8.81 -27.92 -52.80
N ASN A 104 -9.73 -27.06 -52.33
CA ASN A 104 -9.47 -26.05 -51.29
C ASN A 104 -8.29 -25.10 -51.62
N GLY A 105 -8.15 -24.75 -52.90
CA GLY A 105 -7.19 -23.75 -53.37
C GLY A 105 -5.77 -24.27 -53.65
N VAL A 106 -5.50 -25.58 -53.51
CA VAL A 106 -4.18 -26.16 -53.86
C VAL A 106 -4.02 -26.31 -55.38
N GLY A 107 -5.02 -26.86 -56.06
CA GLY A 107 -5.02 -27.01 -57.52
C GLY A 107 -4.24 -28.25 -58.01
N ALA A 108 -3.72 -28.18 -59.24
CA ALA A 108 -2.97 -29.28 -59.86
C ALA A 108 -1.64 -29.52 -59.15
N VAL A 109 -1.27 -30.79 -58.94
CA VAL A 109 -0.07 -31.17 -58.19
C VAL A 109 0.90 -31.99 -59.02
N THR A 110 2.20 -31.70 -58.85
CA THR A 110 3.29 -32.38 -59.57
C THR A 110 4.43 -32.73 -58.61
N PRO A 111 5.04 -33.93 -58.70
CA PRO A 111 4.77 -35.01 -59.66
C PRO A 111 3.44 -35.75 -59.42
N THR A 112 2.79 -36.20 -60.50
CA THR A 112 1.54 -36.97 -60.42
C THR A 112 1.72 -38.32 -59.71
N SER A 113 2.89 -38.96 -59.83
CA SER A 113 3.20 -40.27 -59.23
C SER A 113 3.32 -40.24 -57.71
N GLY A 114 3.56 -39.07 -57.13
CA GLY A 114 3.64 -38.88 -55.70
C GLY A 114 4.38 -37.60 -55.35
N GLY A 115 3.96 -36.98 -54.26
CA GLY A 115 4.49 -35.70 -53.81
C GLY A 115 3.86 -35.28 -52.49
N SER A 116 4.23 -34.08 -52.07
CA SER A 116 3.64 -33.46 -50.89
C SER A 116 3.53 -31.95 -51.07
N THR A 117 2.58 -31.34 -50.35
CA THR A 117 2.42 -29.89 -50.29
C THR A 117 2.00 -29.46 -48.89
N SER A 118 2.47 -28.30 -48.46
CA SER A 118 2.12 -27.74 -47.16
C SER A 118 0.87 -26.87 -47.28
N VAL A 119 -0.05 -27.00 -46.32
CA VAL A 119 -1.28 -26.21 -46.22
C VAL A 119 -1.45 -25.65 -44.80
N SER A 120 -2.03 -24.46 -44.68
CA SER A 120 -2.30 -23.80 -43.39
C SER A 120 -3.76 -23.35 -43.28
N PRO A 121 -4.73 -24.29 -43.23
CA PRO A 121 -6.14 -23.92 -43.13
C PRO A 121 -6.45 -23.21 -41.80
N THR A 122 -7.38 -22.25 -41.83
CA THR A 122 -7.80 -21.47 -40.64
C THR A 122 -8.94 -22.12 -39.86
N THR A 123 -9.64 -23.07 -40.47
CA THR A 123 -10.74 -23.87 -39.90
C THR A 123 -10.54 -25.32 -40.29
N THR A 124 -11.21 -26.26 -39.61
CA THR A 124 -11.15 -27.68 -40.00
C THR A 124 -11.58 -27.85 -41.46
N THR A 125 -10.68 -28.39 -42.28
CA THR A 125 -10.84 -28.51 -43.73
C THR A 125 -10.57 -29.95 -44.16
N THR A 126 -11.48 -30.51 -44.93
CA THR A 126 -11.29 -31.80 -45.61
C THR A 126 -10.83 -31.55 -47.04
N TYR A 127 -9.61 -31.99 -47.35
CA TYR A 127 -9.04 -31.93 -48.69
C TYR A 127 -9.41 -33.19 -49.46
N THR A 128 -9.73 -33.02 -50.75
CA THR A 128 -10.01 -34.10 -51.69
C THR A 128 -8.96 -34.11 -52.79
N LEU A 129 -8.16 -35.17 -52.82
CA LEU A 129 -7.28 -35.50 -53.94
C LEU A 129 -8.11 -36.17 -55.04
N THR A 130 -8.06 -35.63 -56.24
CA THR A 130 -8.63 -36.21 -57.46
C THR A 130 -7.51 -36.68 -58.37
N LEU A 131 -7.45 -37.98 -58.62
CA LEU A 131 -6.53 -38.62 -59.56
C LEU A 131 -7.29 -38.96 -60.83
N THR A 132 -6.77 -38.56 -61.99
CA THR A 132 -7.34 -38.89 -63.30
C THR A 132 -6.36 -39.76 -64.06
N GLY A 133 -6.80 -40.91 -64.56
CA GLY A 133 -6.03 -41.82 -65.41
C GLY A 133 -6.76 -42.12 -66.73
N SER A 134 -6.16 -42.96 -67.57
CA SER A 134 -6.67 -43.25 -68.92
C SER A 134 -8.04 -43.95 -68.95
N ALA A 135 -8.47 -44.56 -67.85
CA ALA A 135 -9.76 -45.26 -67.75
C ALA A 135 -10.71 -44.70 -66.67
N GLY A 136 -10.46 -43.50 -66.11
CA GLY A 136 -11.37 -42.85 -65.16
C GLY A 136 -10.69 -42.07 -64.03
N THR A 137 -11.48 -41.65 -63.04
CA THR A 137 -11.05 -40.84 -61.91
C THR A 137 -11.23 -41.55 -60.56
N THR A 138 -10.28 -41.39 -59.65
CA THR A 138 -10.37 -41.87 -58.26
C THR A 138 -10.16 -40.70 -57.31
N THR A 139 -10.96 -40.63 -56.24
CA THR A 139 -10.81 -39.61 -55.20
C THR A 139 -10.36 -40.19 -53.86
N LYS A 140 -9.55 -39.44 -53.11
CA LYS A 140 -9.15 -39.73 -51.73
C LYS A 140 -9.28 -38.48 -50.88
N GLN A 141 -9.58 -38.63 -49.60
CA GLN A 141 -9.76 -37.50 -48.68
C GLN A 141 -8.78 -37.54 -47.52
N ALA A 142 -8.35 -36.37 -47.07
CA ALA A 142 -7.60 -36.18 -45.84
C ALA A 142 -8.15 -34.94 -45.11
N THR A 143 -8.49 -35.10 -43.83
CA THR A 143 -9.00 -34.00 -43.00
C THR A 143 -7.90 -33.43 -42.13
N VAL A 144 -7.75 -32.10 -42.16
CA VAL A 144 -6.90 -31.35 -41.24
C VAL A 144 -7.81 -30.67 -40.23
N SER A 145 -7.83 -31.16 -38.99
CA SER A 145 -8.58 -30.57 -37.89
C SER A 145 -7.84 -29.34 -37.34
N VAL A 146 -8.53 -28.20 -37.22
CA VAL A 146 -7.93 -26.97 -36.71
C VAL A 146 -8.54 -26.63 -35.36
N THR A 147 -7.71 -26.56 -34.32
CA THR A 147 -8.12 -26.02 -33.01
C THR A 147 -8.07 -24.48 -33.08
N PRO A 148 -9.20 -23.78 -32.93
CA PRO A 148 -9.22 -22.32 -32.96
C PRO A 148 -8.39 -21.71 -31.82
N GLN A 149 -7.81 -20.54 -32.07
CA GLN A 149 -7.15 -19.74 -31.03
C GLN A 149 -8.17 -19.30 -29.98
N ALA A 150 -7.75 -19.24 -28.71
CA ALA A 150 -8.59 -18.69 -27.66
C ALA A 150 -8.93 -17.21 -27.92
N THR A 151 -10.14 -16.82 -27.52
CA THR A 151 -10.62 -15.43 -27.57
C THR A 151 -11.16 -15.03 -26.20
N GLY A 152 -11.25 -13.72 -25.93
CA GLY A 152 -11.77 -13.24 -24.67
C GLY A 152 -11.67 -11.73 -24.50
N THR A 153 -12.20 -11.25 -23.38
CA THR A 153 -12.19 -9.83 -22.98
C THR A 153 -11.73 -9.69 -21.54
N LEU A 154 -11.15 -8.54 -21.21
CA LEU A 154 -10.91 -8.12 -19.83
C LEU A 154 -11.34 -6.65 -19.71
N THR A 155 -12.19 -6.36 -18.73
CA THR A 155 -12.73 -5.02 -18.47
C THR A 155 -12.65 -4.71 -16.98
N ALA A 156 -12.65 -3.43 -16.63
CA ALA A 156 -12.65 -2.95 -15.26
C ALA A 156 -13.76 -1.92 -15.07
N SER A 157 -14.59 -2.09 -14.04
CA SER A 157 -15.66 -1.16 -13.70
C SER A 157 -15.68 -0.89 -12.20
N PRO A 158 -15.42 0.36 -11.76
CA PRO A 158 -14.97 1.51 -12.56
C PRO A 158 -13.51 1.37 -13.05
N SER A 159 -13.15 1.99 -14.19
CA SER A 159 -11.77 1.99 -14.71
C SER A 159 -10.83 3.00 -14.04
N ALA A 160 -11.38 3.94 -13.28
CA ALA A 160 -10.65 4.90 -12.47
C ALA A 160 -11.19 4.89 -11.04
N ILE A 161 -10.28 4.84 -10.06
CA ILE A 161 -10.61 4.78 -8.64
C ILE A 161 -9.71 5.73 -7.84
N ASN A 162 -10.17 6.14 -6.66
CA ASN A 162 -9.29 6.76 -5.67
C ASN A 162 -8.49 5.67 -4.95
N GLN A 163 -7.28 6.00 -4.50
CA GLN A 163 -6.46 5.08 -3.71
C GLN A 163 -7.24 4.53 -2.50
N GLY A 164 -7.18 3.21 -2.29
CA GLY A 164 -7.93 2.51 -1.25
C GLY A 164 -9.36 2.10 -1.64
N ALA A 165 -9.91 2.60 -2.73
CA ALA A 165 -11.15 2.09 -3.29
C ALA A 165 -10.92 0.80 -4.09
N SER A 166 -12.01 0.16 -4.51
CA SER A 166 -11.99 -1.08 -5.27
C SER A 166 -12.60 -0.93 -6.66
N THR A 167 -12.20 -1.82 -7.57
CA THR A 167 -12.80 -1.99 -8.89
C THR A 167 -13.07 -3.47 -9.15
N THR A 168 -14.03 -3.77 -10.03
CA THR A 168 -14.33 -5.13 -10.46
C THR A 168 -13.74 -5.39 -11.84
N LEU A 169 -12.81 -6.33 -11.91
CA LEU A 169 -12.33 -6.91 -13.16
C LEU A 169 -13.32 -7.96 -13.63
N THR A 170 -13.76 -7.87 -14.88
CA THR A 170 -14.66 -8.85 -15.51
C THR A 170 -14.01 -9.41 -16.77
N TRP A 171 -13.97 -10.74 -16.88
CA TRP A 171 -13.40 -11.42 -18.04
C TRP A 171 -14.41 -12.33 -18.73
N SER A 172 -14.15 -12.58 -20.01
CA SER A 172 -14.79 -13.64 -20.80
C SER A 172 -13.72 -14.43 -21.55
N SER A 173 -13.98 -15.71 -21.84
CA SER A 173 -13.09 -16.55 -22.63
C SER A 173 -13.84 -17.61 -23.43
N ALA A 174 -13.35 -17.90 -24.63
CA ALA A 174 -13.78 -19.03 -25.45
C ALA A 174 -12.56 -19.74 -26.04
N GLY A 175 -12.56 -21.08 -26.04
CA GLY A 175 -11.47 -21.90 -26.58
C GLY A 175 -10.21 -22.01 -25.70
N ALA A 176 -10.19 -21.35 -24.54
CA ALA A 176 -9.10 -21.48 -23.58
C ALA A 176 -9.27 -22.71 -22.69
N THR A 177 -8.14 -23.37 -22.37
CA THR A 177 -8.06 -24.48 -21.41
C THR A 177 -7.64 -24.01 -20.01
N ALA A 178 -7.09 -22.79 -19.89
CA ALA A 178 -6.86 -22.12 -18.63
C ALA A 178 -6.92 -20.59 -18.80
N ALA A 179 -7.25 -19.88 -17.73
CA ALA A 179 -7.23 -18.43 -17.67
C ALA A 179 -6.60 -17.97 -16.35
N SER A 180 -5.78 -16.92 -16.39
CA SER A 180 -5.21 -16.28 -15.21
C SER A 180 -5.11 -14.77 -15.41
N ILE A 181 -5.18 -14.02 -14.31
CA ILE A 181 -4.95 -12.59 -14.27
C ILE A 181 -3.73 -12.34 -13.39
N ASP A 182 -2.84 -11.44 -13.81
CA ASP A 182 -1.65 -11.04 -13.06
C ASP A 182 -1.96 -10.15 -11.84
N ASN A 183 -0.94 -9.47 -11.31
CA ASN A 183 -1.07 -8.52 -10.19
C ASN A 183 -1.77 -9.10 -8.95
N GLY A 184 -1.45 -10.36 -8.64
CA GLY A 184 -1.91 -11.05 -7.43
C GLY A 184 -3.28 -11.73 -7.52
N VAL A 185 -3.97 -11.70 -8.66
CA VAL A 185 -5.24 -12.41 -8.84
C VAL A 185 -5.01 -13.92 -9.04
N GLY A 186 -4.12 -14.30 -9.95
CA GLY A 186 -3.78 -15.70 -10.23
C GLY A 186 -4.77 -16.39 -11.18
N ALA A 187 -4.89 -17.71 -11.07
CA ALA A 187 -5.79 -18.51 -11.90
C ALA A 187 -7.27 -18.16 -11.62
N VAL A 188 -8.07 -18.01 -12.68
CA VAL A 188 -9.46 -17.59 -12.56
C VAL A 188 -10.43 -18.70 -12.96
N THR A 189 -11.50 -18.85 -12.19
CA THR A 189 -12.57 -19.82 -12.41
C THR A 189 -13.94 -19.16 -12.24
N PRO A 190 -14.93 -19.43 -13.12
CA PRO A 190 -14.85 -20.25 -14.33
C PRO A 190 -13.94 -19.65 -15.43
N ILE A 191 -13.32 -20.53 -16.23
CA ILE A 191 -12.46 -20.09 -17.36
C ILE A 191 -13.29 -19.33 -18.40
N THR A 192 -14.53 -19.77 -18.66
CA THR A 192 -15.43 -19.19 -19.68
C THR A 192 -15.83 -17.74 -19.41
N GLY A 193 -15.77 -17.31 -18.15
CA GLY A 193 -16.04 -15.94 -17.75
C GLY A 193 -16.36 -15.82 -16.27
N GLY A 194 -16.12 -14.63 -15.72
CA GLY A 194 -16.32 -14.33 -14.31
C GLY A 194 -15.86 -12.93 -13.96
N SER A 195 -15.85 -12.63 -12.67
CA SER A 195 -15.43 -11.34 -12.14
C SER A 195 -14.67 -11.49 -10.83
N VAL A 196 -13.77 -10.55 -10.55
CA VAL A 196 -13.05 -10.44 -9.27
C VAL A 196 -12.90 -8.98 -8.88
N THR A 197 -13.06 -8.69 -7.60
CA THR A 197 -12.84 -7.35 -7.04
C THR A 197 -11.38 -7.20 -6.60
N VAL A 198 -10.75 -6.10 -6.98
CA VAL A 198 -9.37 -5.75 -6.65
C VAL A 198 -9.29 -4.31 -6.14
N SER A 199 -8.29 -4.02 -5.30
CA SER A 199 -8.06 -2.69 -4.72
C SER A 199 -6.60 -2.26 -4.90
N PRO A 200 -6.15 -1.94 -6.13
CA PRO A 200 -4.76 -1.54 -6.37
C PRO A 200 -4.44 -0.20 -5.69
N ASN A 201 -3.23 -0.09 -5.12
CA ASN A 201 -2.77 1.12 -4.43
C ASN A 201 -2.10 2.15 -5.36
N ALA A 202 -1.88 1.79 -6.62
CA ALA A 202 -1.31 2.63 -7.67
C ALA A 202 -1.89 2.22 -9.02
N THR A 203 -1.77 3.09 -10.05
CA THR A 203 -2.24 2.77 -11.40
C THR A 203 -1.62 1.46 -11.88
N THR A 204 -2.48 0.48 -12.17
CA THR A 204 -2.08 -0.91 -12.43
C THR A 204 -2.73 -1.39 -13.71
N THR A 205 -1.93 -1.99 -14.60
CA THR A 205 -2.43 -2.68 -15.79
C THR A 205 -2.53 -4.17 -15.49
N TYR A 206 -3.76 -4.69 -15.54
CA TYR A 206 -4.05 -6.10 -15.39
C TYR A 206 -4.01 -6.80 -16.74
N THR A 207 -3.37 -7.96 -16.79
CA THR A 207 -3.24 -8.82 -17.96
C THR A 207 -3.93 -10.15 -17.71
N LEU A 208 -5.00 -10.40 -18.46
CA LEU A 208 -5.62 -11.72 -18.59
C LEU A 208 -4.81 -12.54 -19.58
N THR A 209 -4.29 -13.68 -19.15
CA THR A 209 -3.62 -14.68 -19.98
C THR A 209 -4.56 -15.86 -20.19
N LEU A 210 -4.88 -16.14 -21.45
CA LEU A 210 -5.70 -17.27 -21.87
C LEU A 210 -4.79 -18.31 -22.52
N THR A 211 -4.64 -19.45 -21.87
CA THR A 211 -3.87 -20.58 -22.38
C THR A 211 -4.77 -21.48 -23.22
N TRP A 212 -4.28 -21.90 -24.37
CA TRP A 212 -4.95 -22.83 -25.28
C TRP A 212 -3.93 -23.77 -25.92
N ALA A 213 -4.39 -24.74 -26.72
CA ALA A 213 -3.52 -25.79 -27.27
C ALA A 213 -2.36 -25.26 -28.13
N GLY A 214 -2.49 -24.09 -28.75
CA GLY A 214 -1.47 -23.44 -29.57
C GLY A 214 -0.64 -22.36 -28.86
N GLY A 215 -0.76 -22.21 -27.54
CA GLY A 215 0.02 -21.25 -26.77
C GLY A 215 -0.85 -20.38 -25.88
N ALA A 216 -0.53 -19.09 -25.79
CA ALA A 216 -1.26 -18.13 -24.98
C ALA A 216 -1.62 -16.87 -25.76
N VAL A 217 -2.78 -16.29 -25.44
CA VAL A 217 -3.17 -14.95 -25.87
C VAL A 217 -3.45 -14.09 -24.65
N THR A 218 -3.22 -12.77 -24.77
CA THR A 218 -3.42 -11.85 -23.66
C THR A 218 -4.44 -10.76 -23.98
N LYS A 219 -5.11 -10.28 -22.94
CA LYS A 219 -5.97 -9.09 -22.94
C LYS A 219 -5.61 -8.23 -21.73
N GLN A 220 -5.64 -6.91 -21.90
CA GLN A 220 -5.23 -5.99 -20.85
C GLN A 220 -6.31 -4.96 -20.55
N VAL A 221 -6.37 -4.53 -19.28
CA VAL A 221 -7.13 -3.36 -18.84
C VAL A 221 -6.30 -2.59 -17.83
N THR A 222 -6.26 -1.26 -17.96
CA THR A 222 -5.60 -0.38 -17.00
C THR A 222 -6.62 0.20 -16.03
N VAL A 223 -6.36 0.03 -14.74
CA VAL A 223 -7.09 0.69 -13.64
C VAL A 223 -6.27 1.90 -13.21
N THR A 224 -6.77 3.10 -13.49
CA THR A 224 -6.12 4.34 -13.07
C THR A 224 -6.44 4.61 -11.60
N VAL A 225 -5.41 4.81 -10.78
CA VAL A 225 -5.57 5.11 -9.35
C VAL A 225 -5.15 6.55 -9.09
N THR A 226 -6.08 7.36 -8.62
CA THR A 226 -5.80 8.73 -8.16
C THR A 226 -5.24 8.67 -6.73
N PRO A 227 -4.00 9.09 -6.47
CA PRO A 227 -3.39 9.03 -5.14
C PRO A 227 -4.11 9.94 -4.14
N GLN A 228 -4.26 9.48 -2.88
CA GLN A 228 -4.76 10.30 -1.80
C GLN A 228 -3.66 11.25 -1.29
N PRO A 229 -4.01 12.48 -0.85
CA PRO A 229 -3.05 13.32 -0.15
C PRO A 229 -2.50 12.62 1.09
N THR A 230 -1.21 12.77 1.32
CA THR A 230 -0.52 12.32 2.53
C THR A 230 0.28 13.46 3.14
N GLY A 231 0.64 13.36 4.42
CA GLY A 231 1.40 14.40 5.08
C GLY A 231 1.59 14.18 6.58
N ALA A 232 2.44 15.00 7.17
CA ALA A 232 2.67 15.09 8.61
C ALA A 232 2.42 16.52 9.11
N PHE A 233 2.07 16.65 10.38
CA PHE A 233 1.85 17.94 11.03
C PHE A 233 2.31 17.87 12.48
N SER A 234 3.12 18.83 12.91
CA SER A 234 3.67 18.87 14.25
C SER A 234 3.91 20.30 14.71
N ALA A 235 4.14 20.45 16.01
CA ALA A 235 4.56 21.70 16.63
C ALA A 235 5.94 21.51 17.27
N SER A 236 6.80 22.53 17.20
CA SER A 236 8.11 22.50 17.87
C SER A 236 7.97 22.44 19.39
N GLN A 237 6.94 23.09 19.93
CA GLN A 237 6.54 23.02 21.34
C GLN A 237 5.03 22.78 21.43
N THR A 238 4.63 21.77 22.21
CA THR A 238 3.21 21.43 22.45
C THR A 238 2.64 22.07 23.72
N THR A 239 3.47 22.70 24.54
CA THR A 239 3.07 23.47 25.72
C THR A 239 3.84 24.79 25.73
N ILE A 240 3.12 25.90 25.86
CA ILE A 240 3.70 27.25 25.90
C ILE A 240 3.03 28.08 26.99
N ALA A 241 3.70 29.11 27.51
CA ALA A 241 3.04 30.14 28.31
C ALA A 241 2.13 30.99 27.41
N GLN A 242 1.07 31.54 28.00
CA GLN A 242 0.23 32.52 27.33
C GLN A 242 1.06 33.69 26.76
N GLY A 243 0.86 33.98 25.48
CA GLY A 243 1.57 35.04 24.75
C GLY A 243 2.90 34.61 24.13
N ALA A 244 3.41 33.41 24.45
CA ALA A 244 4.56 32.85 23.73
C ALA A 244 4.17 32.34 22.34
N SER A 245 5.17 32.08 21.50
CA SER A 245 4.99 31.51 20.15
C SER A 245 5.53 30.09 20.05
N THR A 246 4.91 29.27 19.22
CA THR A 246 5.41 27.95 18.79
C THR A 246 5.37 27.85 17.27
N THR A 247 6.20 26.98 16.69
CA THR A 247 6.26 26.80 15.24
C THR A 247 5.51 25.54 14.86
N LEU A 248 4.47 25.68 14.03
CA LEU A 248 3.80 24.57 13.37
C LEU A 248 4.57 24.21 12.10
N SER A 249 4.78 22.93 11.84
CA SER A 249 5.48 22.42 10.66
C SER A 249 4.67 21.34 9.97
N TRP A 250 4.65 21.34 8.64
CA TRP A 250 3.96 20.33 7.85
C TRP A 250 4.81 19.81 6.69
N THR A 251 4.47 18.60 6.25
CA THR A 251 4.87 18.04 4.97
C THR A 251 3.63 17.51 4.25
N SER A 252 3.63 17.53 2.92
CA SER A 252 2.56 16.90 2.15
C SER A 252 3.04 16.33 0.82
N ALA A 253 2.32 15.31 0.34
CA ALA A 253 2.44 14.77 -1.00
C ALA A 253 1.04 14.53 -1.57
N ASN A 254 0.90 14.60 -2.91
CA ASN A 254 -0.38 14.46 -3.63
C ASN A 254 -1.49 15.44 -3.22
N ALA A 255 -1.16 16.47 -2.44
CA ALA A 255 -2.05 17.57 -2.14
C ALA A 255 -1.92 18.66 -3.21
N ALA A 256 -3.05 19.14 -3.71
CA ALA A 256 -3.13 20.34 -4.55
C ALA A 256 -3.16 21.61 -3.70
N SER A 257 -3.69 21.54 -2.47
CA SER A 257 -3.71 22.66 -1.53
C SER A 257 -3.53 22.20 -0.08
N ALA A 258 -3.01 23.10 0.74
CA ALA A 258 -2.85 22.94 2.18
C ALA A 258 -3.36 24.19 2.90
N SER A 259 -4.09 24.02 3.99
CA SER A 259 -4.53 25.11 4.86
C SER A 259 -4.53 24.69 6.32
N ILE A 260 -4.21 25.62 7.21
CA ILE A 260 -4.29 25.45 8.66
C ILE A 260 -5.42 26.34 9.17
N ASP A 261 -6.26 25.82 10.06
CA ASP A 261 -7.35 26.57 10.69
C ASP A 261 -6.84 27.60 11.73
N ASN A 262 -7.74 28.09 12.60
CA ASN A 262 -7.43 29.02 13.68
C ASN A 262 -6.71 30.30 13.21
N GLY A 263 -7.14 30.83 12.06
CA GLY A 263 -6.68 32.11 11.53
C GLY A 263 -5.39 32.07 10.72
N VAL A 264 -4.77 30.90 10.51
CA VAL A 264 -3.58 30.76 9.65
C VAL A 264 -3.96 30.81 8.16
N GLY A 265 -4.95 30.02 7.73
CA GLY A 265 -5.44 29.99 6.36
C GLY A 265 -4.59 29.11 5.42
N ALA A 266 -4.57 29.46 4.13
CA ALA A 266 -3.82 28.71 3.11
C ALA A 266 -2.31 28.85 3.32
N VAL A 267 -1.59 27.74 3.17
CA VAL A 267 -0.14 27.70 3.42
C VAL A 267 0.65 27.30 2.17
N THR A 268 1.79 27.97 1.98
CA THR A 268 2.70 27.74 0.85
C THR A 268 4.15 27.68 1.33
N PRO A 269 4.98 26.76 0.82
CA PRO A 269 4.66 25.73 -0.18
C PRO A 269 3.72 24.63 0.33
N VAL A 270 2.86 24.11 -0.55
CA VAL A 270 1.93 23.01 -0.20
C VAL A 270 2.71 21.75 0.23
N ALA A 271 3.80 21.43 -0.47
CA ALA A 271 4.62 20.23 -0.23
C ALA A 271 5.29 20.20 1.16
N GLY A 272 5.45 21.35 1.81
CA GLY A 272 5.98 21.44 3.16
C GLY A 272 6.44 22.84 3.51
N GLY A 273 6.37 23.16 4.80
CA GLY A 273 6.69 24.48 5.32
C GLY A 273 6.49 24.56 6.82
N SER A 274 6.63 25.78 7.35
CA SER A 274 6.37 26.07 8.75
C SER A 274 5.78 27.47 8.93
N VAL A 275 5.08 27.67 10.04
CA VAL A 275 4.49 28.95 10.43
C VAL A 275 4.54 29.11 11.95
N SER A 276 4.89 30.30 12.42
CA SER A 276 4.86 30.64 13.84
C SER A 276 3.46 31.07 14.26
N VAL A 277 2.97 30.57 15.40
CA VAL A 277 1.66 30.90 15.98
C VAL A 277 1.78 31.22 17.47
N SER A 278 0.93 32.11 17.96
CA SER A 278 0.88 32.54 19.36
C SER A 278 -0.55 32.46 19.91
N PRO A 279 -1.11 31.26 20.12
CA PRO A 279 -2.47 31.13 20.64
C PRO A 279 -2.58 31.68 22.07
N ALA A 280 -3.69 32.38 22.37
CA ALA A 280 -3.94 32.95 23.70
C ALA A 280 -4.51 31.94 24.70
N ALA A 281 -5.04 30.81 24.22
CA ALA A 281 -5.60 29.71 24.99
C ALA A 281 -5.26 28.37 24.31
N THR A 282 -5.42 27.25 25.02
CA THR A 282 -5.16 25.91 24.46
C THR A 282 -5.95 25.74 23.16
N THR A 283 -5.22 25.53 22.07
CA THR A 283 -5.78 25.54 20.70
C THR A 283 -5.29 24.30 19.95
N THR A 284 -6.23 23.58 19.35
CA THR A 284 -5.92 22.49 18.42
C THR A 284 -5.94 23.02 16.99
N TYR A 285 -4.77 23.03 16.35
CA TYR A 285 -4.64 23.37 14.94
C TYR A 285 -4.91 22.14 14.09
N THR A 286 -5.68 22.31 13.02
CA THR A 286 -5.98 21.29 12.02
C THR A 286 -5.38 21.70 10.68
N LEU A 287 -4.39 20.93 10.23
CA LEU A 287 -3.91 20.97 8.85
C LEU A 287 -4.89 20.19 7.97
N THR A 288 -5.43 20.84 6.94
CA THR A 288 -6.28 20.25 5.91
C THR A 288 -5.49 20.19 4.60
N LEU A 289 -5.32 18.98 4.07
CA LEU A 289 -4.65 18.73 2.79
C LEU A 289 -5.68 18.23 1.79
N THR A 290 -5.88 18.97 0.70
CA THR A 290 -6.84 18.61 -0.35
C THR A 290 -6.12 18.31 -1.64
N GLY A 291 -6.45 17.19 -2.27
CA GLY A 291 -5.92 16.80 -3.57
C GLY A 291 -6.94 16.04 -4.40
N PRO A 292 -6.53 15.50 -5.56
CA PRO A 292 -7.45 14.98 -6.56
C PRO A 292 -8.36 13.81 -6.09
N ALA A 293 -7.88 13.00 -5.14
CA ALA A 293 -8.66 11.89 -4.57
C ALA A 293 -9.46 12.26 -3.30
N GLY A 294 -9.43 13.53 -2.86
CA GLY A 294 -10.16 14.00 -1.68
C GLY A 294 -9.29 14.76 -0.68
N THR A 295 -9.74 14.80 0.57
CA THR A 295 -9.14 15.58 1.64
C THR A 295 -8.73 14.71 2.83
N ILE A 296 -7.60 15.02 3.45
CA ILE A 296 -7.21 14.48 4.77
C ILE A 296 -6.93 15.61 5.76
N THR A 297 -7.01 15.29 7.04
CA THR A 297 -6.67 16.21 8.12
C THR A 297 -5.62 15.64 9.07
N LYS A 298 -4.79 16.51 9.62
CA LYS A 298 -3.84 16.22 10.71
C LYS A 298 -3.96 17.29 11.78
N GLN A 299 -3.72 16.95 13.04
CA GLN A 299 -3.90 17.88 14.15
C GLN A 299 -2.65 18.02 15.00
N ALA A 300 -2.44 19.23 15.54
CA ALA A 300 -1.45 19.53 16.55
C ALA A 300 -2.11 20.39 17.63
N THR A 301 -2.15 19.88 18.87
CA THR A 301 -2.69 20.62 20.01
C THR A 301 -1.58 21.36 20.74
N ILE A 302 -1.76 22.67 20.89
CA ILE A 302 -0.89 23.54 21.67
C ILE A 302 -1.59 23.85 22.97
N THR A 303 -1.08 23.32 24.07
CA THR A 303 -1.53 23.65 25.42
C THR A 303 -0.96 25.01 25.82
N VAL A 304 -1.82 25.95 26.21
CA VAL A 304 -1.41 27.27 26.66
C VAL A 304 -1.63 27.36 28.16
N ASN A 305 -0.54 27.55 28.90
CA ASN A 305 -0.59 27.72 30.34
C ASN A 305 -0.77 29.21 30.68
N PRO A 306 -1.89 29.61 31.30
CA PRO A 306 -2.11 31.00 31.69
C PRO A 306 -1.17 31.41 32.83
N PRO A 307 -0.94 32.73 33.04
CA PRO A 307 -0.16 33.22 34.16
C PRO A 307 -0.72 32.76 35.51
N PHE A 308 0.15 32.30 36.40
CA PHE A 308 -0.20 31.91 37.76
C PHE A 308 -0.09 33.12 38.69
N ASN A 309 -1.21 33.79 38.93
CA ASN A 309 -1.28 34.97 39.78
C ASN A 309 -2.04 34.62 41.06
N GLN A 310 -1.34 34.43 42.17
CA GLN A 310 -1.95 33.94 43.42
C GLN A 310 -1.36 34.61 44.66
N THR A 311 -2.21 34.78 45.67
CA THR A 311 -1.79 35.08 47.04
C THR A 311 -1.91 33.83 47.88
N ILE A 312 -0.79 33.37 48.45
CA ILE A 312 -0.69 32.12 49.21
C ILE A 312 -0.47 32.46 50.68
N GLN A 313 -1.35 31.99 51.55
CA GLN A 313 -1.17 32.13 53.00
C GLN A 313 -0.09 31.16 53.46
N VAL A 314 0.91 31.67 54.17
CA VAL A 314 1.92 30.84 54.82
C VAL A 314 1.40 30.47 56.20
N THR A 315 1.17 29.18 56.42
CA THR A 315 0.64 28.62 57.66
C THR A 315 1.63 27.67 58.32
N GLY A 316 1.61 27.59 59.64
CA GLY A 316 2.46 26.67 60.42
C GLY A 316 3.58 27.39 61.18
N ALA A 317 4.28 26.63 62.02
CA ALA A 317 5.34 27.14 62.89
C ALA A 317 6.76 26.68 62.54
N GLY A 318 6.88 25.67 61.66
CA GLY A 318 8.15 25.10 61.23
C GLY A 318 8.70 25.71 59.95
N PRO A 319 9.86 25.22 59.47
CA PRO A 319 10.48 25.68 58.23
C PRO A 319 9.53 25.59 57.04
N VAL A 320 9.53 26.62 56.18
CA VAL A 320 8.66 26.73 55.02
C VAL A 320 9.50 26.75 53.74
N ASN A 321 9.07 25.97 52.74
CA ASN A 321 9.59 26.08 51.38
C ASN A 321 8.55 26.75 50.45
N LEU A 322 8.85 27.93 49.93
CA LEU A 322 7.90 28.72 49.13
C LEU A 322 7.56 28.06 47.80
N ARG A 323 8.54 27.40 47.16
CA ARG A 323 8.28 26.63 45.93
C ARG A 323 7.30 25.48 46.19
N SER A 324 7.44 24.77 47.30
CA SER A 324 6.53 23.69 47.71
C SER A 324 5.11 24.23 47.90
N LEU A 325 4.96 25.36 48.62
CA LEU A 325 3.66 26.02 48.79
C LEU A 325 3.03 26.42 47.46
N ALA A 326 3.82 26.96 46.53
CA ALA A 326 3.32 27.30 45.18
C ALA A 326 2.87 26.05 44.41
N ASN A 327 3.63 24.95 44.48
CA ASN A 327 3.25 23.69 43.84
C ASN A 327 1.93 23.14 44.41
N THR A 328 1.75 23.17 45.73
CA THR A 328 0.49 22.79 46.39
C THR A 328 -0.67 23.68 45.94
N ALA A 329 -0.42 24.96 45.69
CA ALA A 329 -1.40 25.91 45.15
C ALA A 329 -1.65 25.76 43.63
N GLY A 330 -0.99 24.81 42.96
CA GLY A 330 -1.21 24.48 41.54
C GLY A 330 -0.18 25.05 40.56
N PHE A 331 0.91 25.68 41.04
CA PHE A 331 1.99 26.10 40.16
C PHE A 331 2.80 24.90 39.66
N ASN A 332 2.83 24.68 38.34
CA ASN A 332 3.51 23.53 37.72
C ASN A 332 4.89 23.87 37.15
N GLY A 333 5.31 25.14 37.19
CA GLY A 333 6.60 25.58 36.63
C GLY A 333 6.63 25.81 35.11
N ALA A 334 5.50 25.75 34.43
CA ALA A 334 5.42 25.89 32.97
C ALA A 334 4.64 27.14 32.52
N GLN A 335 4.65 28.19 33.34
CA GLN A 335 3.92 29.44 33.11
C GLN A 335 4.58 30.62 33.85
N ASN A 336 4.33 31.83 33.36
CA ASN A 336 4.67 33.05 34.10
C ASN A 336 3.93 33.06 35.45
N ALA A 337 4.53 33.64 36.47
CA ALA A 337 3.92 33.65 37.80
C ALA A 337 4.16 34.96 38.55
N THR A 338 3.12 35.47 39.18
CA THR A 338 3.19 36.52 40.19
C THR A 338 2.61 35.98 41.49
N ILE A 339 3.46 35.70 42.47
CA ILE A 339 3.04 35.02 43.69
C ILE A 339 3.36 35.90 44.89
N THR A 340 2.33 36.16 45.71
CA THR A 340 2.48 36.83 47.00
C THR A 340 2.29 35.81 48.13
N PHE A 341 3.34 35.56 48.89
CA PHE A 341 3.28 34.75 50.11
C PHE A 341 2.99 35.65 51.30
N GLN A 342 1.91 35.38 52.03
CA GLN A 342 1.48 36.18 53.18
C GLN A 342 1.73 35.45 54.50
N VAL A 343 2.61 36.02 55.33
CA VAL A 343 2.81 35.59 56.72
C VAL A 343 1.91 36.48 57.58
N GLY A 344 0.75 35.97 57.96
CA GLY A 344 -0.23 36.68 58.78
C GLY A 344 0.32 37.08 60.16
N SER A 345 -0.27 38.08 60.81
CA SER A 345 0.21 38.64 62.09
C SER A 345 0.29 37.63 63.24
N ALA A 346 -0.54 36.59 63.21
CA ALA A 346 -0.53 35.51 64.20
C ALA A 346 0.49 34.39 63.88
N VAL A 347 1.12 34.42 62.71
CA VAL A 347 2.02 33.35 62.24
C VAL A 347 3.45 33.62 62.74
N THR A 348 4.08 32.59 63.33
CA THR A 348 5.49 32.61 63.69
C THR A 348 6.18 31.43 63.04
N ILE A 349 7.07 31.69 62.09
CA ILE A 349 7.85 30.67 61.37
C ILE A 349 9.22 30.59 62.02
N THR A 350 9.63 29.39 62.43
CA THR A 350 10.95 29.16 63.01
C THR A 350 11.73 28.13 62.22
N GLY A 351 13.00 28.41 61.98
CA GLY A 351 13.96 27.43 61.47
C GLY A 351 14.19 26.32 62.49
N ALA A 352 14.54 25.13 62.02
CA ALA A 352 14.84 24.01 62.90
C ALA A 352 16.00 24.36 63.84
N ALA A 353 15.92 24.01 65.13
CA ALA A 353 17.05 24.19 66.02
C ALA A 353 18.22 23.29 65.59
N GLY A 354 19.43 23.85 65.63
CA GLY A 354 20.67 23.13 65.49
C GLY A 354 20.99 22.30 66.74
N ASN A 355 22.01 21.46 66.64
CA ASN A 355 22.57 20.71 67.75
C ASN A 355 24.10 20.94 67.80
N SER A 356 24.81 20.24 68.68
CA SER A 356 26.26 20.40 68.86
C SER A 356 27.10 20.13 67.61
N SER A 357 26.53 19.54 66.56
CA SER A 357 27.18 19.26 65.28
C SER A 357 26.46 19.81 64.05
N THR A 358 25.24 20.37 64.18
CA THR A 358 24.47 20.96 63.08
C THR A 358 24.09 22.41 63.38
N ALA A 359 24.29 23.31 62.42
CA ALA A 359 23.82 24.69 62.51
C ALA A 359 22.29 24.78 62.62
N GLY A 360 21.80 25.93 63.07
CA GLY A 360 20.39 26.27 63.00
C GLY A 360 19.87 26.23 61.56
N GLY A 361 18.67 25.71 61.38
CA GLY A 361 18.00 25.58 60.09
C GLY A 361 17.40 26.89 59.60
N ARG A 362 17.13 26.94 58.29
CA ARG A 362 16.44 28.06 57.63
C ARG A 362 14.97 28.10 58.03
N ALA A 363 14.42 29.30 58.25
CA ALA A 363 12.99 29.45 58.53
C ALA A 363 12.16 29.45 57.25
N VAL A 364 12.57 30.22 56.25
CA VAL A 364 11.96 30.26 54.92
C VAL A 364 13.02 29.99 53.86
N ASP A 365 12.75 29.04 52.98
CA ASP A 365 13.56 28.75 51.80
C ASP A 365 12.70 29.02 50.55
N THR A 366 13.19 29.83 49.60
CA THR A 366 12.43 30.07 48.36
C THR A 366 12.31 28.82 47.51
N GLY A 367 13.23 27.87 47.65
CA GLY A 367 13.41 26.74 46.73
C GLY A 367 13.88 27.18 45.34
N THR A 368 13.96 26.22 44.43
CA THR A 368 14.40 26.42 43.03
C THR A 368 13.22 26.68 42.10
N TRP A 369 13.33 27.70 41.25
CA TRP A 369 12.29 28.06 40.27
C TRP A 369 12.79 27.81 38.83
N PRO A 370 11.89 27.69 37.84
CA PRO A 370 12.29 27.45 36.46
C PRO A 370 13.08 28.66 35.93
N SER A 371 14.27 28.45 35.38
CA SER A 371 15.10 29.53 34.88
C SER A 371 14.78 29.89 33.42
N SER A 372 14.88 31.19 33.12
CA SER A 372 14.96 31.83 31.79
C SER A 372 13.76 31.81 30.83
N SER A 373 12.85 30.82 30.90
CA SER A 373 11.74 30.72 29.93
C SER A 373 10.44 31.40 30.38
N PHE A 374 10.31 31.73 31.67
CA PHE A 374 9.11 32.32 32.26
C PHE A 374 9.47 33.48 33.19
N ALA A 375 8.65 34.53 33.18
CA ALA A 375 8.77 35.64 34.12
C ALA A 375 8.17 35.22 35.47
N ILE A 376 9.01 35.15 36.51
CA ILE A 376 8.62 34.79 37.87
C ILE A 376 8.87 35.99 38.80
N ALA A 377 7.80 36.48 39.44
CA ALA A 377 7.85 37.55 40.42
C ALA A 377 7.34 37.02 41.77
N LEU A 378 8.23 36.99 42.76
CA LEU A 378 7.94 36.48 44.11
C LEU A 378 7.93 37.64 45.11
N THR A 379 6.88 37.73 45.91
CA THR A 379 6.78 38.66 47.03
C THR A 379 6.51 37.92 48.33
N LEU A 380 7.27 38.19 49.38
CA LEU A 380 6.99 37.73 50.75
C LEU A 380 6.53 38.91 51.60
N GLN A 381 5.24 38.93 51.95
CA GLN A 381 4.64 39.92 52.83
C GLN A 381 4.62 39.40 54.27
N VAL A 382 5.32 40.09 55.16
CA VAL A 382 5.52 39.67 56.55
C VAL A 382 4.78 40.62 57.50
N SER A 383 3.64 40.16 58.01
CA SER A 383 2.94 40.78 59.14
C SER A 383 3.15 40.04 60.46
N GLY A 384 3.57 38.78 60.40
CA GLY A 384 3.92 37.93 61.55
C GLY A 384 5.42 37.92 61.86
N LYS A 385 5.93 36.77 62.32
CA LYS A 385 7.34 36.61 62.75
C LYS A 385 8.03 35.52 61.93
N ILE A 386 9.26 35.77 61.50
CA ILE A 386 10.14 34.80 60.83
C ILE A 386 11.49 34.79 61.53
N TYR A 387 11.88 33.65 62.08
CA TYR A 387 13.11 33.47 62.84
C TYR A 387 13.93 32.30 62.35
N GLY A 388 15.21 32.53 62.04
CA GLY A 388 16.14 31.44 61.80
C GLY A 388 16.26 30.53 63.01
N GLY A 389 16.57 29.25 62.80
CA GLY A 389 16.75 28.30 63.89
C GLY A 389 17.97 28.67 64.73
N GLY A 390 17.88 28.54 66.06
CA GLY A 390 19.05 28.71 66.92
C GLY A 390 20.08 27.61 66.66
N GLY A 391 21.36 27.92 66.74
CA GLY A 391 22.46 26.98 66.72
C GLY A 391 22.50 26.16 68.01
N GLY A 392 23.11 24.97 67.95
CA GLY A 392 23.26 24.12 69.11
C GLY A 392 24.38 24.61 70.01
N GLY A 393 24.09 24.72 71.31
CA GLY A 393 25.07 25.09 72.32
C GLY A 393 26.27 24.15 72.34
N GLY A 394 27.46 24.71 72.57
CA GLY A 394 28.65 23.91 72.80
C GLY A 394 28.55 23.13 74.10
N GLY A 395 29.03 21.90 74.13
CA GLY A 395 29.22 21.16 75.39
C GLY A 395 30.29 21.84 76.25
N GLY A 396 29.98 22.09 77.53
CA GLY A 396 30.99 22.44 78.53
C GLY A 396 31.96 21.28 78.68
N GLY A 397 33.23 21.49 78.34
CA GLY A 397 34.22 20.42 78.29
C GLY A 397 34.50 19.78 79.65
N GLY A 398 34.58 18.45 79.67
CA GLY A 398 35.58 17.77 80.50
C GLY A 398 36.99 17.92 79.92
N TYR A 399 37.95 17.07 80.30
CA TYR A 399 39.39 17.13 79.98
C TYR A 399 39.79 17.28 78.49
N SER A 400 38.85 17.27 77.53
CA SER A 400 39.06 17.44 76.10
C SER A 400 38.82 18.87 75.56
N GLY A 401 38.52 19.86 76.41
CA GLY A 401 38.33 21.28 76.02
C GLY A 401 36.90 21.65 75.60
N PRO A 402 36.53 22.95 75.56
CA PRO A 402 35.20 23.39 75.18
C PRO A 402 34.95 23.15 73.69
N SER A 403 33.82 22.53 73.33
CA SER A 403 33.38 22.51 71.94
C SER A 403 32.72 23.84 71.59
N LEU A 404 33.11 24.46 70.48
CA LEU A 404 32.40 25.61 69.93
C LEU A 404 30.97 25.18 69.55
N GLY A 405 29.97 25.99 69.90
CA GLY A 405 28.60 25.73 69.42
C GLY A 405 28.46 26.08 67.95
N THR A 406 27.33 25.71 67.37
CA THR A 406 27.10 25.86 65.92
C THR A 406 26.46 27.20 65.57
N PRO A 407 26.65 27.75 64.37
CA PRO A 407 25.97 28.97 63.94
C PRO A 407 24.44 28.82 63.94
N GLY A 408 23.71 29.92 64.11
CA GLY A 408 22.27 29.95 63.87
C GLY A 408 21.94 29.97 62.37
N GLY A 409 20.67 29.72 62.04
CA GLY A 409 20.19 29.62 60.67
C GLY A 409 19.65 30.91 60.09
N ASP A 410 19.47 30.95 58.77
CA ASP A 410 18.88 32.11 58.09
C ASP A 410 17.38 32.25 58.39
N ALA A 411 16.91 33.49 58.52
CA ALA A 411 15.47 33.75 58.55
C ALA A 411 14.83 33.45 57.18
N ILE A 412 15.49 33.92 56.12
CA ILE A 412 15.07 33.77 54.74
C ILE A 412 16.30 33.41 53.92
N TYR A 413 16.26 32.28 53.23
CA TYR A 413 17.25 31.87 52.26
C TYR A 413 16.65 32.00 50.86
N ALA A 414 17.13 32.98 50.10
CA ALA A 414 16.66 33.27 48.75
C ALA A 414 17.61 32.66 47.71
N GLN A 415 17.09 31.73 46.93
CA GLN A 415 17.74 31.13 45.76
C GLN A 415 17.28 31.79 44.46
N GLU A 416 16.29 32.68 44.53
CA GLU A 416 15.70 33.41 43.42
C GLU A 416 15.40 34.84 43.86
N ASN A 417 15.17 35.73 42.89
CA ASN A 417 14.78 37.10 43.17
C ASN A 417 13.46 37.14 43.97
N LEU A 418 13.55 37.59 45.21
CA LEU A 418 12.44 37.70 46.15
C LEU A 418 12.33 39.14 46.65
N THR A 419 11.17 39.76 46.46
CA THR A 419 10.84 41.02 47.14
C THR A 419 10.28 40.72 48.52
N VAL A 420 10.92 41.24 49.57
CA VAL A 420 10.44 41.10 50.96
C VAL A 420 9.82 42.42 51.41
N VAL A 421 8.57 42.36 51.87
CA VAL A 421 7.84 43.49 52.42
C VAL A 421 7.50 43.20 53.87
N VAL A 422 8.16 43.89 54.80
CA VAL A 422 7.85 43.78 56.23
C VAL A 422 6.79 44.83 56.57
N ASN A 423 5.57 44.35 56.81
CA ASN A 423 4.45 45.19 57.20
C ASN A 423 4.57 45.61 58.67
N SER A 424 3.78 46.60 59.09
CA SER A 424 3.71 47.03 60.49
C SER A 424 3.45 45.84 61.42
N GLY A 425 4.30 45.69 62.45
CA GLY A 425 4.27 44.57 63.41
C GLY A 425 5.01 43.30 62.96
N GLY A 426 5.43 43.23 61.69
CA GLY A 426 6.21 42.12 61.15
C GLY A 426 7.65 42.08 61.67
N GLN A 427 8.23 40.88 61.80
CA GLN A 427 9.60 40.69 62.26
C GLN A 427 10.31 39.61 61.42
N VAL A 428 11.54 39.90 60.99
CA VAL A 428 12.43 38.94 60.32
C VAL A 428 13.78 39.00 61.03
N LYS A 429 14.24 37.89 61.63
CA LYS A 429 15.52 37.82 62.35
C LYS A 429 16.24 36.52 62.08
N GLY A 430 17.57 36.59 61.90
CA GLY A 430 18.42 35.41 61.84
C GLY A 430 18.37 34.61 63.14
N GLY A 431 18.73 33.34 63.04
CA GLY A 431 18.89 32.46 64.18
C GLY A 431 20.17 32.78 64.93
N GLY A 432 20.12 32.61 66.23
CA GLY A 432 21.25 32.85 67.11
C GLY A 432 22.27 31.73 67.13
N GLY A 433 23.57 32.01 67.25
CA GLY A 433 24.61 30.99 67.43
C GLY A 433 24.53 30.21 68.77
N GLY A 434 25.01 28.98 68.80
CA GLY A 434 25.21 28.24 70.04
C GLY A 434 26.46 28.75 70.76
N GLY A 435 26.30 29.39 71.92
CA GLY A 435 27.45 29.75 72.75
C GLY A 435 28.17 28.50 73.28
N GLY A 436 29.47 28.39 73.02
CA GLY A 436 30.40 27.59 73.83
C GLY A 436 31.32 28.57 74.53
N GLY A 437 31.35 28.58 75.86
CA GLY A 437 32.16 29.52 76.64
C GLY A 437 33.63 29.44 76.26
N GLY A 438 34.14 30.49 75.61
CA GLY A 438 35.53 30.69 75.24
C GLY A 438 35.66 31.94 74.38
N ASP A 439 36.51 32.88 74.80
CA ASP A 439 36.65 34.22 74.24
C ASP A 439 36.84 34.23 72.72
N ALA A 440 36.09 35.12 72.06
CA ALA A 440 36.01 35.26 70.61
C ALA A 440 37.26 35.92 70.02
N TRP A 441 37.70 35.40 68.87
CA TRP A 441 38.49 36.14 67.89
C TRP A 441 37.66 36.37 66.63
N TYR A 442 37.60 37.65 66.24
CA TYR A 442 36.87 38.25 65.14
C TYR A 442 37.34 37.70 63.78
N ASN A 443 36.42 37.45 62.83
CA ASN A 443 36.73 37.63 61.40
C ASN A 443 35.50 37.90 60.54
N ILE A 444 35.78 38.62 59.46
CA ILE A 444 34.92 39.50 58.66
C ILE A 444 34.20 38.75 57.52
N ILE A 445 33.07 39.34 57.13
CA ILE A 445 32.19 39.12 55.96
C ILE A 445 32.94 38.70 54.68
N THR A 446 32.37 37.77 53.91
CA THR A 446 32.57 37.69 52.46
C THR A 446 31.26 37.99 51.73
N ASP A 447 31.38 38.87 50.76
CA ASP A 447 30.42 39.35 49.79
C ASP A 447 30.35 38.42 48.57
N GLY A 448 29.14 38.34 48.01
CA GLY A 448 28.83 37.71 46.73
C GLY A 448 27.66 38.46 46.11
N GLU A 449 27.97 39.65 45.61
CA GLU A 449 27.19 40.52 44.72
C GLU A 449 25.80 41.02 45.18
N GLY A 450 25.79 42.29 45.61
CA GLY A 450 24.89 43.31 45.07
C GLY A 450 23.42 43.32 45.49
N MET A 451 23.10 43.87 46.67
CA MET A 451 21.84 44.61 46.85
C MET A 451 21.92 45.64 47.99
N GLN A 452 21.24 46.76 47.79
CA GLN A 452 21.37 48.00 48.57
C GLN A 452 20.78 47.95 49.98
N THR A 453 21.35 48.84 50.80
CA THR A 453 21.20 49.16 52.23
C THR A 453 19.78 49.23 52.80
N THR A 454 19.61 48.72 54.03
CA THR A 454 18.89 49.41 55.11
C THR A 454 19.53 49.03 56.46
N THR A 455 19.95 50.05 57.21
CA THR A 455 20.57 49.97 58.55
C THR A 455 19.55 49.57 59.61
N TYR A 456 19.88 48.72 60.61
CA TYR A 456 19.56 48.94 62.04
C TYR A 456 20.31 47.98 63.01
N TYR A 457 20.68 48.61 64.14
CA TYR A 457 21.40 48.30 65.37
C TYR A 457 21.53 46.89 66.00
N ASN A 458 22.70 46.76 66.66
CA ASN A 458 23.16 45.87 67.74
C ASN A 458 22.08 45.20 68.62
N GLY A 459 22.26 43.88 68.80
CA GLY A 459 21.93 43.15 70.02
C GLY A 459 23.08 42.19 70.30
N GLY A 460 23.92 42.53 71.29
CA GLY A 460 25.10 41.75 71.63
C GLY A 460 24.80 40.53 72.47
N GLY A 461 25.67 39.54 72.32
CA GLY A 461 25.91 38.48 73.30
C GLY A 461 25.16 37.19 73.01
N GLY A 462 25.93 36.10 72.90
CA GLY A 462 25.40 34.76 73.15
C GLY A 462 24.23 34.38 72.28
N GLY A 463 24.51 34.35 70.99
CA GLY A 463 23.79 33.59 69.99
C GLY A 463 23.15 34.47 68.96
#